data_AF-A0AA97ECZ5-F1
#
_entry.id   AF-A0AA97ECZ5-F1
#
_cell.length_a   1.000
_cell.length_b   1.000
_cell.length_c   1.000
_cell.angle_alpha   90.00
_cell.angle_beta   90.00
_cell.angle_gamma   90.00
#
_symmetry.space_group_name_H-M   'P 1'
#
loop_
_entity.id
_entity.type
_entity.pdbx_description
1 polymer ?
#
loop_
_entity_poly.entity_id
_entity_poly.type
_entity_poly.pdbx_seq_one_letter_code
_entity_poly.pdbx_strand_id
1 'polypeptide(L)'
;MVAPAQAESDTADGRGAEQEVIDEGTVAQSSEDTLVLPFTDVSPDHWAYGALLNLAGVYGCISGYPDGTFRGETTVSRYEFAAGMDACLSVLAGLAQQQQEQQEQEVRSLIDAMEQSLSDLRQLEADLPEAP
;
A
#
# COMPACT_ATOMS: atom_id res chain seq x y z
N MET A 1 -16.47 1.65 31.75
CA MET A 1 -15.52 2.71 31.35
C MET A 1 -14.13 2.10 31.38
N VAL A 2 -13.48 1.90 30.24
CA VAL A 2 -12.03 1.64 30.23
C VAL A 2 -11.43 2.42 29.07
N ALA A 3 -11.11 3.68 29.38
CA ALA A 3 -10.01 4.44 28.82
C ALA A 3 -8.69 3.92 29.43
N PRO A 4 -7.51 4.20 28.86
CA PRO A 4 -6.25 3.60 29.29
C PRO A 4 -5.82 4.10 30.67
N ALA A 5 -5.30 3.19 31.49
CA ALA A 5 -4.62 3.51 32.74
C ALA A 5 -3.29 4.22 32.44
N GLN A 6 -3.15 5.45 32.93
CA GLN A 6 -1.89 6.20 32.95
C GLN A 6 -0.96 5.55 33.98
N ALA A 7 0.26 5.16 33.56
CA ALA A 7 1.32 4.70 34.45
C ALA A 7 2.22 5.88 34.83
N GLU A 8 2.54 5.96 36.12
CA GLU A 8 3.21 7.06 36.80
C GLU A 8 4.71 7.17 36.47
N SER A 9 5.23 8.39 36.63
CA SER A 9 6.62 8.82 36.46
C SER A 9 7.54 8.26 37.55
N ASP A 10 8.67 7.68 37.16
CA ASP A 10 9.83 7.53 38.05
C ASP A 10 11.09 8.11 37.38
N THR A 11 11.80 8.93 38.16
CA THR A 11 12.94 9.73 37.73
C THR A 11 14.22 8.90 37.85
N ALA A 12 14.93 8.70 36.75
CA ALA A 12 16.29 8.20 36.78
C ALA A 12 17.18 8.94 35.76
N ASP A 13 18.30 9.39 36.30
CA ASP A 13 19.35 10.26 35.77
C ASP A 13 20.26 9.58 34.72
N GLY A 14 20.75 10.39 33.77
CA GLY A 14 22.11 10.30 33.23
C GLY A 14 22.44 9.27 32.14
N ARG A 15 22.45 9.70 30.87
CA ARG A 15 23.63 9.66 29.97
C ARG A 15 23.26 10.07 28.54
N GLY A 16 24.07 10.97 27.96
CA GLY A 16 23.99 11.38 26.57
C GLY A 16 24.31 10.25 25.60
N ALA A 17 23.68 10.34 24.44
CA ALA A 17 24.16 9.77 23.18
C ALA A 17 23.66 10.72 22.07
N GLU A 18 24.58 11.10 21.21
CA GLU A 18 24.40 12.10 20.17
C GLU A 18 23.35 11.68 19.14
N GLN A 19 22.40 12.56 18.82
CA GLN A 19 21.52 12.38 17.67
C GLN A 19 22.27 12.93 16.44
N GLU A 20 22.95 12.03 15.73
CA GLU A 20 23.50 12.30 14.41
C GLU A 20 22.34 12.60 13.45
N VAL A 21 22.34 13.84 12.96
CA VAL A 21 21.44 14.33 11.92
C VAL A 21 21.89 13.74 10.58
N ILE A 22 21.13 12.78 10.06
CA ILE A 22 21.20 12.42 8.65
C ILE A 22 20.20 13.27 7.87
N ASP A 23 20.76 14.28 7.20
CA ASP A 23 20.16 14.98 6.07
C ASP A 23 20.13 14.02 4.87
N GLU A 24 18.94 13.68 4.39
CA GLU A 24 18.82 13.09 3.06
C GLU A 24 17.61 13.69 2.34
N GLY A 25 17.86 14.81 1.68
CA GLY A 25 17.02 15.26 0.59
C GLY A 25 17.04 14.24 -0.55
N THR A 26 15.90 13.59 -0.78
CA THR A 26 15.55 13.02 -2.07
C THR A 26 14.19 13.57 -2.47
N VAL A 27 14.20 14.52 -3.41
CA VAL A 27 13.01 14.96 -4.14
C VAL A 27 12.63 13.84 -5.10
N ALA A 28 11.55 13.13 -4.80
CA ALA A 28 10.86 12.29 -5.77
C ALA A 28 9.46 12.87 -5.97
N GLN A 29 9.25 13.57 -7.09
CA GLN A 29 7.92 13.87 -7.55
C GLN A 29 7.22 12.56 -7.91
N SER A 30 6.26 12.18 -7.09
CA SER A 30 5.14 11.32 -7.45
C SER A 30 3.89 12.08 -7.03
N SER A 31 2.85 12.08 -7.85
CA SER A 31 1.56 12.70 -7.54
C SER A 31 1.18 12.37 -6.10
N GLU A 32 1.22 13.38 -5.23
CA GLU A 32 0.89 13.29 -3.82
C GLU A 32 -0.61 13.08 -3.67
N ASP A 33 -1.11 11.88 -3.98
CA ASP A 33 -2.31 11.37 -3.34
C ASP A 33 -1.93 11.17 -1.88
N THR A 34 -1.95 12.29 -1.14
CA THR A 34 -1.89 12.25 0.32
C THR A 34 -3.07 11.39 0.73
N LEU A 35 -2.78 10.17 1.17
CA LEU A 35 -3.82 9.27 1.66
C LEU A 35 -4.43 9.93 2.88
N VAL A 36 -5.66 10.41 2.72
CA VAL A 36 -6.45 10.98 3.82
C VAL A 36 -7.42 9.92 4.28
N LEU A 37 -7.45 9.67 5.59
CA LEU A 37 -8.43 8.76 6.16
C LEU A 37 -9.85 9.32 5.97
N PRO A 38 -10.81 8.56 5.43
CA PRO A 38 -12.14 9.08 5.10
C PRO A 38 -13.09 9.18 6.32
N PHE A 39 -12.59 8.97 7.54
CA PHE A 39 -13.40 8.90 8.75
C PHE A 39 -13.27 10.16 9.59
N THR A 40 -14.41 10.80 9.87
CA THR A 40 -14.51 12.07 10.60
C THR A 40 -14.31 11.91 12.11
N ASP A 41 -14.49 10.71 12.65
CA ASP A 41 -14.41 10.38 14.08
C ASP A 41 -13.06 9.79 14.50
N VAL A 42 -12.07 9.76 13.60
CA VAL A 42 -10.73 9.21 13.87
C VAL A 42 -9.68 10.31 13.71
N SER A 43 -9.09 10.74 14.83
CA SER A 43 -8.00 11.72 14.83
C SER A 43 -6.71 11.13 14.22
N PRO A 44 -5.87 11.92 13.52
CA PRO A 44 -4.52 11.52 13.08
C PRO A 44 -3.62 10.97 14.19
N ASP A 45 -3.78 11.48 15.43
CA ASP A 45 -3.01 11.02 16.60
C ASP A 45 -3.58 9.75 17.24
N HIS A 46 -4.70 9.22 16.73
CA HIS A 46 -5.31 8.02 17.27
C HIS A 46 -4.46 6.79 16.94
N TRP A 47 -4.26 5.89 17.91
CA TRP A 47 -3.42 4.69 17.73
C TRP A 47 -3.87 3.81 16.54
N ALA A 48 -5.17 3.79 16.24
CA ALA A 48 -5.73 3.02 15.12
C ALA A 48 -5.63 3.73 13.76
N TYR A 49 -5.23 5.01 13.72
CA TYR A 49 -5.26 5.82 12.50
C TYR A 49 -4.47 5.18 11.36
N GLY A 50 -3.22 4.75 11.63
CA GLY A 50 -2.38 4.10 10.61
C GLY A 50 -2.95 2.78 10.09
N ALA A 51 -3.55 1.97 10.97
CA ALA A 51 -4.19 0.72 10.57
C ALA A 51 -5.42 0.98 9.68
N LEU A 52 -6.26 1.94 10.07
CA LEU A 52 -7.44 2.34 9.30
C LEU A 52 -7.05 2.98 7.97
N LEU A 53 -5.98 3.77 7.94
CA LEU A 53 -5.47 4.40 6.72
C LEU A 53 -5.03 3.35 5.71
N ASN A 54 -4.30 2.33 6.15
CA ASN A 54 -3.89 1.23 5.28
C ASN A 54 -5.09 0.42 4.80
N LEU A 55 -5.98 0.00 5.70
CA LEU A 55 -7.08 -0.89 5.35
C LEU A 55 -8.16 -0.20 4.49
N ALA A 56 -8.48 1.05 4.78
CA ALA A 56 -9.51 1.81 4.06
C ALA A 56 -8.94 2.57 2.85
N GLY A 57 -7.75 3.18 3.01
CA GLY A 57 -7.14 4.04 2.00
C GLY A 57 -6.27 3.30 0.99
N VAL A 58 -5.43 2.35 1.44
CA VAL A 58 -4.52 1.61 0.56
C VAL A 58 -5.19 0.38 -0.03
N TYR A 59 -5.73 -0.48 0.83
CA TYR A 59 -6.30 -1.76 0.40
C TYR A 59 -7.79 -1.67 0.02
N GLY A 60 -8.50 -0.65 0.51
CA GLY A 60 -9.95 -0.51 0.26
C GLY A 60 -10.79 -1.69 0.75
N CYS A 61 -10.30 -2.42 1.76
CA CYS A 61 -10.87 -3.69 2.18
C CYS A 61 -11.84 -3.55 3.37
N ILE A 62 -11.88 -2.37 3.99
CA ILE A 62 -12.86 -1.98 5.02
C ILE A 62 -13.59 -0.71 4.60
N SER A 63 -14.80 -0.53 5.12
CA SER A 63 -15.59 0.68 4.91
C SER A 63 -16.20 1.15 6.22
N GLY A 64 -16.42 2.46 6.33
CA GLY A 64 -17.14 3.06 7.45
C GLY A 64 -18.64 3.10 7.18
N TYR A 65 -19.31 3.93 7.96
CA TYR A 65 -20.73 4.18 7.84
C TYR A 65 -21.01 5.27 6.77
N PRO A 66 -22.23 5.31 6.20
CA PRO A 66 -22.60 6.33 5.20
C PRO A 66 -22.49 7.78 5.68
N ASP A 67 -22.46 7.98 7.00
CA ASP A 67 -22.27 9.30 7.64
C ASP A 67 -20.79 9.72 7.73
N GLY A 68 -19.86 8.92 7.19
CA GLY A 68 -18.43 9.21 7.20
C GLY A 68 -17.77 8.92 8.55
N THR A 69 -18.34 8.05 9.37
CA THR A 69 -17.74 7.61 10.64
C THR A 69 -17.24 6.15 10.57
N PHE A 70 -16.26 5.77 11.38
CA PHE A 70 -15.84 4.38 11.58
C PHE A 70 -16.52 3.73 12.79
N ARG A 71 -16.82 4.53 13.82
CA ARG A 71 -17.45 4.12 15.09
C ARG A 71 -16.64 3.08 15.87
N GLY A 72 -15.33 3.30 15.98
CA GLY A 72 -14.38 2.36 16.61
C GLY A 72 -14.69 1.97 18.07
N GLU A 73 -15.42 2.81 18.80
CA GLU A 73 -15.85 2.54 20.18
C GLU A 73 -17.12 1.67 20.29
N THR A 74 -17.77 1.35 19.16
CA THR A 74 -18.97 0.52 19.14
C THR A 74 -18.62 -0.96 19.26
N THR A 75 -19.34 -1.69 20.12
CA THR A 75 -19.15 -3.14 20.23
C THR A 75 -19.60 -3.85 18.96
N VAL A 76 -18.73 -4.71 18.44
CA VAL A 76 -19.06 -5.63 17.33
C VAL A 76 -19.27 -7.04 17.85
N SER A 77 -20.18 -7.78 17.23
CA SER A 77 -20.32 -9.22 17.46
C SER A 77 -19.17 -9.98 16.81
N ARG A 78 -18.88 -11.19 17.32
CA ARG A 78 -17.90 -12.09 16.68
C ARG A 78 -18.28 -12.46 15.25
N TYR A 79 -19.58 -12.45 14.92
CA TYR A 79 -20.08 -12.71 13.57
C TYR A 79 -19.77 -11.57 12.61
N GLU A 80 -20.01 -10.32 13.03
CA GLU A 80 -19.71 -9.13 12.22
C GLU A 80 -18.20 -9.01 11.98
N PHE A 81 -17.39 -9.26 13.01
CA PHE A 81 -15.94 -9.27 12.87
C PHE A 81 -15.48 -10.34 11.87
N ALA A 82 -15.99 -11.56 11.95
CA ALA A 82 -15.62 -12.63 11.03
C ALA A 82 -16.02 -12.32 9.59
N ALA A 83 -17.23 -11.79 9.37
CA ALA A 83 -17.69 -11.38 8.05
C ALA A 83 -16.85 -10.23 7.47
N GLY A 84 -16.49 -9.24 8.28
CA GLY A 84 -15.62 -8.14 7.86
C GLY A 84 -14.20 -8.62 7.53
N MET A 85 -13.64 -9.55 8.31
CA MET A 85 -12.33 -10.15 8.05
C MET A 85 -12.32 -10.94 6.74
N ASP A 86 -13.33 -11.77 6.50
CA ASP A 86 -13.48 -12.54 5.26
C ASP A 86 -13.56 -11.62 4.03
N ALA A 87 -14.39 -10.58 4.10
CA ALA A 87 -14.52 -9.58 3.05
C ALA A 87 -13.17 -8.89 2.75
N CYS A 88 -12.43 -8.47 3.78
CA CYS A 88 -11.14 -7.83 3.56
C CYS A 88 -10.10 -8.78 2.96
N LEU A 89 -10.02 -10.03 3.44
CA LEU A 89 -9.10 -11.03 2.90
C LEU A 89 -9.41 -11.38 1.44
N SER A 90 -10.68 -11.40 1.05
CA SER A 90 -11.08 -11.61 -0.35
C SER A 90 -10.55 -10.50 -1.26
N VAL A 91 -10.58 -9.23 -0.81
CA VAL A 91 -10.03 -8.11 -1.58
C VAL A 91 -8.52 -8.27 -1.74
N LEU A 92 -7.81 -8.59 -0.66
CA LEU A 92 -6.36 -8.80 -0.68
C LEU A 92 -5.95 -9.97 -1.59
N ALA A 93 -6.69 -11.08 -1.54
CA ALA A 93 -6.47 -12.22 -2.42
C ALA A 93 -6.68 -11.85 -3.89
N GLY A 94 -7.72 -11.06 -4.19
CA GLY A 94 -7.97 -10.54 -5.53
C GLY A 94 -6.83 -9.66 -6.05
N LEU A 95 -6.31 -8.75 -5.22
CA LEU A 95 -5.17 -7.90 -5.58
C LEU A 95 -3.90 -8.71 -5.87
N ALA A 96 -3.64 -9.75 -5.07
CA ALA A 96 -2.50 -10.64 -5.29
C ALA A 96 -2.61 -11.38 -6.63
N GLN A 97 -3.81 -11.87 -6.98
CA GLN A 97 -4.04 -12.53 -8.26
C GLN A 97 -3.88 -11.57 -9.45
N GLN A 98 -4.40 -10.35 -9.33
CA GLN A 98 -4.26 -9.32 -10.38
C GLN A 98 -2.79 -8.97 -10.64
N GLN A 99 -1.96 -8.85 -9.59
CA GLN A 99 -0.53 -8.63 -9.76
C GLN A 99 0.14 -9.77 -10.51
N GLN A 100 -0.23 -11.01 -10.21
CA GLN A 100 0.33 -12.17 -10.91
C GLN A 100 -0.07 -12.17 -12.40
N GLU A 101 -1.35 -11.92 -12.70
CA GLU A 101 -1.84 -11.83 -14.08
C GLU A 101 -1.16 -10.69 -14.85
N GLN A 102 -0.95 -9.53 -14.21
CA GLN A 102 -0.21 -8.41 -14.78
C GLN A 102 1.24 -8.79 -15.08
N GLN A 103 1.92 -9.45 -14.14
CA GLN A 103 3.29 -9.89 -14.33
C GLN A 103 3.41 -10.92 -15.47
N GLU A 104 2.47 -11.86 -15.57
CA GLU A 104 2.45 -12.82 -16.68
C GLU A 104 2.22 -12.15 -18.04
N GLN A 105 1.32 -11.16 -18.10
CA GLN A 105 1.10 -10.36 -19.31
C GLN A 105 2.34 -9.54 -19.69
N GLU A 106 3.00 -8.95 -18.70
CA GLU A 106 4.24 -8.20 -18.90
C GLU A 106 5.34 -9.10 -19.48
N VAL A 107 5.59 -10.25 -18.86
CA VAL A 107 6.56 -11.26 -19.34
C VAL A 107 6.25 -11.67 -20.77
N ARG A 108 4.97 -11.90 -21.09
CA ARG A 108 4.57 -12.26 -22.45
C ARG A 108 4.81 -11.14 -23.45
N SER A 109 4.48 -9.90 -23.10
CA SER A 109 4.71 -8.76 -23.99
C SER A 109 6.20 -8.51 -24.25
N LEU A 110 7.06 -8.77 -23.26
CA LEU A 110 8.52 -8.72 -23.42
C LEU A 110 9.03 -9.78 -24.40
N ILE A 111 8.49 -11.01 -24.35
CA ILE A 111 8.84 -12.07 -25.29
C ILE A 111 8.43 -11.67 -26.71
N ASP A 112 7.18 -11.22 -26.90
CA ASP A 112 6.67 -10.81 -28.21
C ASP A 112 7.49 -9.64 -28.80
N ALA A 113 7.87 -8.67 -27.96
CA ALA A 113 8.72 -7.55 -28.37
C ALA A 113 10.14 -7.99 -28.78
N MET A 114 10.72 -8.96 -28.08
CA MET A 114 12.03 -9.52 -28.43
C MET A 114 11.98 -10.26 -29.78
N GLU A 115 10.93 -11.03 -30.02
CA GLU A 115 10.72 -11.73 -31.30
C GLU A 115 10.55 -10.75 -32.48
N GLN A 116 9.84 -9.64 -32.26
CA GLN A 116 9.67 -8.60 -33.26
C GLN A 116 11.01 -7.92 -33.59
N SER A 117 11.79 -7.54 -32.58
CA SER A 117 13.13 -6.95 -32.77
C SER A 117 14.08 -7.86 -33.54
N LEU A 118 14.10 -9.17 -33.23
CA LEU A 118 14.90 -10.15 -33.97
C LEU A 118 14.43 -10.32 -35.42
N SER A 119 13.13 -10.21 -35.67
CA SER A 119 12.55 -10.31 -37.01
C SER A 119 12.94 -9.09 -37.87
N ASP A 120 12.89 -7.89 -37.29
CA ASP A 120 13.31 -6.66 -37.96
C ASP A 120 14.79 -6.70 -38.33
N LEU A 121 15.66 -7.18 -37.43
CA LEU A 121 17.08 -7.35 -37.71
C LEU A 121 17.34 -8.33 -38.87
N ARG A 122 16.60 -9.45 -38.92
CA ARG A 122 16.71 -10.41 -40.04
C ARG A 122 16.27 -9.82 -41.37
N GLN A 123 15.22 -9.00 -41.37
CA GLN A 123 14.79 -8.30 -42.58
C GLN A 123 15.86 -7.32 -43.07
N LEU A 124 16.49 -6.58 -42.14
CA LEU A 124 17.60 -5.68 -42.48
C LEU A 124 18.81 -6.44 -43.04
N GLU A 125 19.13 -7.62 -42.51
CA GLU A 125 20.20 -8.47 -43.05
C GLU A 125 19.88 -8.94 -44.48
N ALA A 126 18.63 -9.32 -44.76
CA ALA A 126 18.20 -9.78 -46.08
C ALA A 126 18.17 -8.65 -47.15
N ASP A 127 17.92 -7.41 -46.73
CA ASP A 127 17.90 -6.24 -47.60
C ASP A 127 19.30 -5.61 -47.84
N LEU A 128 20.36 -6.18 -47.26
CA LEU A 128 21.72 -5.74 -47.56
C LEU A 128 22.07 -6.08 -49.02
N PRO A 129 22.46 -5.10 -49.85
CA PRO A 129 22.89 -5.39 -51.22
C PRO A 129 24.16 -6.26 -51.17
N GLU A 130 24.21 -7.33 -51.97
CA GLU A 130 25.44 -8.12 -52.13
C GLU A 130 26.57 -7.17 -52.55
N ALA A 131 27.63 -7.13 -51.75
CA ALA A 131 28.79 -6.30 -52.02
C ALA A 131 29.41 -6.71 -53.36
N PRO A 132 29.75 -5.74 -54.24
CA PRO A 132 30.30 -6.01 -55.56
C PRO A 132 31.69 -6.65 -55.54
#